data_AF-A0A6I9PQ20-F1
#
_entry.id   AF-A0A6I9PQ20-F1
#
_cell.length_a   1.000
_cell.length_b   1.000
_cell.length_c   1.000
_cell.angle_alpha   90.00
_cell.angle_beta   90.00
_cell.angle_gamma   90.00
#
_symmetry.space_group_name_H-M   'P 1'
#
loop_
_entity.id
_entity.type
_entity.pdbx_description
1 polymer ?
#
loop_
_entity_poly.entity_id
_entity_poly.type
_entity_poly.pdbx_seq_one_letter_code
_entity_poly.pdbx_strand_id
1 'polypeptide(L)'
;SPFILQVSYMEIYCERVRDLLNPKSSLTLRVREHPILGPYVEDLSKLAVTGFPDIRDLMDAGNKARTVAATNMNETSSRSHAVFTIVFTQRRRDQMTGLDTEKVSKISLVDLAGSERADSSGAKGTRLKEGANINKSLTTLGKVISALAEMQSNKKRRSDFIPYRDSVLTWLLKENLGQSQHALIA
;
A
#
# COMPACT_ATOMS: atom_id res chain seq x y z
N SER A 1 -6.90 28.14 -5.87
CA SER A 1 -7.83 27.01 -5.68
C SER A 1 -7.61 26.37 -4.33
N PRO A 2 -8.67 26.12 -3.54
CA PRO A 2 -8.53 25.35 -2.32
C PRO A 2 -8.01 23.95 -2.65
N PHE A 3 -7.12 23.44 -1.82
CA PHE A 3 -6.62 22.08 -1.89
C PHE A 3 -6.78 21.40 -0.54
N ILE A 4 -6.89 20.08 -0.56
CA ILE A 4 -6.97 19.23 0.62
C ILE A 4 -5.82 18.23 0.49
N LEU A 5 -5.01 18.13 1.54
CA LEU A 5 -4.03 17.08 1.70
C LEU A 5 -4.51 16.12 2.78
N GLN A 6 -4.46 14.83 2.49
CA GLN A 6 -4.72 13.77 3.46
C GLN A 6 -3.62 12.72 3.39
N VAL A 7 -3.32 12.11 4.53
CA VAL A 7 -2.41 10.97 4.59
C VAL A 7 -3.06 9.77 5.26
N SER A 8 -2.64 8.59 4.84
CA SER A 8 -2.95 7.31 5.49
C SER A 8 -1.70 6.47 5.55
N TYR A 9 -1.50 5.72 6.64
CA TYR A 9 -0.36 4.84 6.79
C TYR A 9 -0.81 3.47 7.32
N MET A 10 -0.46 2.42 6.60
CA MET A 10 -0.77 1.04 6.99
C MET A 10 0.45 0.14 6.89
N GLU A 11 0.45 -0.91 7.69
CA GLU A 11 1.31 -2.07 7.50
C GLU A 11 0.51 -3.28 7.01
N ILE A 12 1.18 -4.15 6.26
CA ILE A 12 0.67 -5.46 5.83
C ILE A 12 1.63 -6.50 6.37
N TYR A 13 1.17 -7.27 7.35
CA TYR A 13 1.92 -8.35 7.97
C TYR A 13 1.12 -9.64 7.90
N CYS A 14 1.70 -10.71 7.35
CA CYS A 14 1.01 -11.99 7.15
C CYS A 14 -0.38 -11.87 6.49
N GLU A 15 -0.49 -11.07 5.42
CA GLU A 15 -1.75 -10.79 4.71
C GLU A 15 -2.83 -10.10 5.59
N ARG A 16 -2.44 -9.55 6.74
CA ARG A 16 -3.31 -8.77 7.62
C ARG A 16 -2.91 -7.30 7.55
N VAL A 17 -3.91 -6.43 7.41
CA VAL A 17 -3.71 -4.98 7.35
C VAL A 17 -3.90 -4.37 8.73
N ARG A 18 -3.03 -3.44 9.11
CA ARG A 18 -3.16 -2.65 10.33
C ARG A 18 -2.96 -1.17 10.03
N ASP A 19 -3.78 -0.33 10.64
CA ASP A 19 -3.62 1.12 10.63
C ASP A 19 -2.49 1.55 11.58
N LEU A 20 -1.50 2.27 11.05
CA LEU A 20 -0.35 2.78 11.81
C LEU A 20 -0.57 4.19 12.37
N LEU A 21 -1.64 4.89 11.97
CA LEU A 21 -2.00 6.22 12.46
C LEU A 21 -3.12 6.19 13.51
N ASN A 22 -3.75 5.03 13.73
CA ASN A 22 -4.77 4.85 14.75
C ASN A 22 -4.23 4.03 15.93
N PRO A 23 -3.95 4.65 17.09
CA PRO A 23 -3.44 3.93 18.26
C PRO A 23 -4.46 2.95 18.87
N LYS A 24 -5.75 3.06 18.52
CA LYS A 24 -6.80 2.12 18.93
C LYS A 24 -6.92 0.92 17.99
N SER A 25 -6.12 0.87 16.93
CA SER A 25 -6.03 -0.23 15.96
C SER A 25 -5.46 -1.49 16.61
N SER A 26 -6.35 -2.24 17.27
CA SER A 26 -6.08 -3.58 17.80
C SER A 26 -6.54 -4.69 16.86
N LEU A 27 -7.33 -4.34 15.84
CA LEU A 27 -7.97 -5.29 14.92
C LEU A 27 -7.36 -5.19 13.52
N THR A 28 -7.27 -6.33 12.86
CA THR A 28 -6.96 -6.39 11.44
C THR A 28 -8.06 -5.72 10.63
N LEU A 29 -7.68 -4.77 9.78
CA LEU A 29 -8.60 -4.10 8.87
C LEU A 29 -8.93 -4.97 7.66
N ARG A 30 -10.14 -4.80 7.13
CA ARG A 30 -10.64 -5.57 5.99
C ARG A 30 -10.32 -4.84 4.68
N VAL A 31 -9.88 -5.59 3.68
CA VAL A 31 -9.76 -5.08 2.31
C VAL A 31 -11.06 -5.33 1.57
N ARG A 32 -11.59 -4.29 0.93
CA ARG A 32 -12.81 -4.29 0.12
C ARG A 32 -12.51 -3.77 -1.28
N GLU A 33 -13.45 -3.93 -2.22
CA GLU A 33 -13.35 -3.35 -3.55
C GLU A 33 -14.55 -2.45 -3.81
N HIS A 34 -14.29 -1.22 -4.21
CA HIS A 34 -15.30 -0.30 -4.71
C HIS A 34 -15.44 -0.48 -6.23
N PRO A 35 -16.65 -0.48 -6.81
CA PRO A 35 -16.85 -0.69 -8.24
C PRO A 35 -16.06 0.27 -9.15
N ILE A 36 -15.82 1.50 -8.68
CA ILE A 36 -15.14 2.55 -9.44
C ILE A 36 -13.72 2.84 -8.93
N LEU A 37 -13.51 2.78 -7.61
CA LEU A 37 -12.24 3.23 -7.01
C LEU A 37 -11.24 2.07 -6.83
N GLY A 38 -11.68 0.85 -7.12
CA GLY A 38 -10.89 -0.34 -6.93
C GLY A 38 -10.71 -0.71 -5.45
N PRO A 39 -9.65 -1.48 -5.12
CA PRO A 39 -9.42 -2.01 -3.80
C PRO A 39 -9.08 -0.92 -2.76
N TYR A 40 -9.65 -1.02 -1.57
CA TYR A 40 -9.40 -0.12 -0.45
C TYR A 40 -9.47 -0.85 0.88
N VAL A 41 -8.92 -0.22 1.91
CA VAL A 41 -8.98 -0.73 3.29
C VAL A 41 -10.13 -0.03 4.02
N GLU A 42 -11.09 -0.82 4.50
CA GLU A 42 -12.20 -0.34 5.33
C GLU A 42 -11.66 0.19 6.67
N ASP A 43 -12.20 1.33 7.12
CA ASP A 43 -11.86 2.00 8.38
C ASP A 43 -10.39 2.45 8.53
N LEU A 44 -9.62 2.47 7.44
CA LEU A 44 -8.26 3.05 7.46
C LEU A 44 -8.32 4.56 7.69
N SER A 45 -7.59 5.05 8.70
CA SER A 45 -7.53 6.46 9.04
C SER A 45 -6.98 7.30 7.90
N LYS A 46 -7.65 8.43 7.63
CA LYS A 46 -7.23 9.46 6.69
C LYS A 46 -7.15 10.78 7.43
N LEU A 47 -5.93 11.22 7.72
CA LEU A 47 -5.70 12.43 8.51
C LEU A 47 -5.42 13.61 7.58
N ALA A 48 -6.15 14.69 7.77
CA ALA A 48 -5.91 15.94 7.05
C ALA A 48 -4.59 16.57 7.53
N VAL A 49 -3.82 17.09 6.59
CA VAL A 49 -2.53 17.74 6.86
C VAL A 49 -2.47 19.09 6.14
N THR A 50 -1.70 20.03 6.68
CA THR A 50 -1.56 21.39 6.14
C THR A 50 -0.26 21.58 5.35
N GLY A 51 0.71 20.69 5.54
CA GLY A 51 1.98 20.75 4.82
C GLY A 51 2.94 19.63 5.20
N PHE A 52 4.19 19.79 4.77
CA PHE A 52 5.24 18.81 4.99
C PHE A 52 5.54 18.48 6.47
N PRO A 53 5.54 19.44 7.42
CA PRO A 53 5.78 19.12 8.83
C PRO A 53 4.79 18.07 9.37
N ASP A 54 3.48 18.28 9.16
CA ASP A 54 2.43 17.34 9.56
C ASP A 54 2.61 15.96 8.91
N ILE A 55 2.99 15.92 7.63
CA ILE A 55 3.28 14.67 6.91
C ILE A 55 4.43 13.93 7.57
N ARG A 56 5.52 14.65 7.89
CA ARG A 56 6.71 14.07 8.54
C ARG A 56 6.36 13.53 9.92
N ASP A 57 5.64 14.29 10.73
CA ASP A 57 5.27 13.90 12.08
C ASP A 57 4.37 12.65 12.09
N LEU A 58 3.42 12.55 11.15
CA LEU A 58 2.58 11.37 11.01
C LEU A 58 3.34 10.15 10.46
N MET A 59 4.30 10.36 9.56
CA MET A 59 5.18 9.30 9.08
C MET A 59 6.06 8.76 10.22
N ASP A 60 6.65 9.64 11.03
CA ASP A 60 7.45 9.28 12.20
C ASP A 60 6.62 8.56 13.28
N ALA A 61 5.40 9.03 13.53
CA ALA A 61 4.46 8.38 14.45
C ALA A 61 4.11 6.96 13.99
N GLY A 62 3.78 6.79 12.70
CA GLY A 62 3.46 5.46 12.16
C GLY A 62 4.67 4.53 12.14
N ASN A 63 5.88 5.03 11.89
CA ASN A 63 7.11 4.25 11.99
C ASN A 63 7.35 3.75 13.42
N LYS A 64 7.14 4.62 14.42
CA LYS A 64 7.20 4.20 15.84
C LYS A 64 6.15 3.15 16.17
N ALA A 65 4.91 3.33 15.70
CA ALA A 65 3.84 2.36 15.90
C ALA A 65 4.18 0.99 15.29
N ARG A 66 4.74 0.98 14.07
CA ARG A 66 5.23 -0.24 13.39
C ARG A 66 6.33 -0.95 14.19
N THR A 67 7.31 -0.21 14.73
CA THR A 67 8.36 -0.79 15.57
C THR A 67 7.80 -1.37 16.87
N VAL A 68 6.87 -0.68 17.54
CA VAL A 68 6.25 -1.16 18.79
C VAL A 68 5.36 -2.38 18.55
N ALA A 69 4.59 -2.37 17.46
CA ALA A 69 3.82 -3.55 17.02
C ALA A 69 4.74 -4.75 16.85
N ALA A 70 5.89 -4.53 16.20
CA ALA A 70 6.91 -5.54 16.01
C ALA A 70 7.37 -6.13 17.36
N THR A 71 7.78 -5.29 18.31
CA THR A 71 8.25 -5.77 19.63
C THR A 71 7.16 -6.50 20.43
N ASN A 72 5.91 -6.04 20.38
CA ASN A 72 4.81 -6.65 21.13
C ASN A 72 4.41 -8.02 20.58
N MET A 73 4.63 -8.28 19.29
CA MET A 73 4.29 -9.53 18.63
C MET A 73 5.50 -10.47 18.45
N ASN A 74 6.67 -10.11 18.99
CA ASN A 74 7.97 -10.75 18.69
C ASN A 74 8.30 -10.78 17.19
N GLU A 75 7.80 -9.78 16.50
CA GLU A 75 7.95 -9.48 15.09
C GLU A 75 9.12 -8.50 14.88
N THR A 76 9.61 -8.42 13.66
CA THR A 76 10.61 -7.40 13.25
C THR A 76 9.96 -6.53 12.18
N SER A 77 10.12 -5.21 12.25
CA SER A 77 9.52 -4.29 11.26
C SER A 77 9.99 -4.55 9.82
N SER A 78 11.15 -5.19 9.64
CA SER A 78 11.65 -5.68 8.35
C SER A 78 10.79 -6.79 7.72
N ARG A 79 9.84 -7.35 8.47
CA ARG A 79 8.98 -8.47 8.09
C ARG A 79 7.55 -8.06 7.76
N SER A 80 7.22 -6.77 7.83
CA SER A 80 5.96 -6.22 7.33
C SER A 80 6.22 -5.30 6.14
N HIS A 81 5.27 -5.21 5.21
CA HIS A 81 5.26 -4.15 4.21
C HIS A 81 4.60 -2.92 4.80
N ALA A 82 5.02 -1.74 4.38
CA ALA A 82 4.46 -0.46 4.78
C ALA A 82 4.00 0.32 3.56
N VAL A 83 2.82 0.94 3.63
CA VAL A 83 2.27 1.78 2.57
C VAL A 83 1.82 3.10 3.16
N PHE A 84 2.60 4.15 2.91
CA PHE A 84 2.25 5.52 3.24
C PHE A 84 1.66 6.20 2.00
N THR A 85 0.42 6.68 2.09
CA THR A 85 -0.27 7.31 0.97
C THR A 85 -0.57 8.76 1.28
N ILE A 86 -0.25 9.64 0.34
CA ILE A 86 -0.62 11.06 0.32
C ILE A 86 -1.67 11.25 -0.77
N VAL A 87 -2.81 11.83 -0.41
CA VAL A 87 -3.87 12.22 -1.34
C VAL A 87 -3.93 13.74 -1.38
N PHE A 88 -3.72 14.30 -2.56
CA PHE A 88 -3.86 15.73 -2.85
C PHE A 88 -5.09 15.93 -3.73
N THR A 89 -6.08 16.66 -3.22
CA THR A 89 -7.31 16.99 -3.94
C THR A 89 -7.36 18.49 -4.19
N GLN A 90 -7.38 18.91 -5.45
CA GLN A 90 -7.52 20.31 -5.84
C GLN A 90 -8.89 20.53 -6.49
N ARG A 91 -9.67 21.48 -5.96
CA ARG A 91 -10.95 21.90 -6.56
C ARG A 91 -10.71 23.04 -7.53
N ARG A 92 -11.21 22.92 -8.75
CA ARG A 92 -11.14 23.96 -9.79
C ARG A 92 -12.53 24.26 -10.30
N ARG A 93 -12.92 25.53 -10.25
CA ARG A 93 -14.11 26.01 -10.94
C ARG A 93 -13.75 26.32 -12.38
N ASP A 94 -14.41 25.66 -13.30
CA ASP A 94 -14.35 25.98 -14.72
C ASP A 94 -15.16 27.27 -14.96
N GLN A 95 -14.50 28.31 -15.45
CA GLN A 95 -15.14 29.62 -15.68
C GLN A 95 -16.08 29.62 -16.89
N MET A 96 -15.90 28.70 -17.84
CA MET A 96 -16.69 28.61 -19.06
C MET A 96 -17.98 27.81 -18.85
N THR A 97 -17.90 26.72 -18.08
CA THR A 97 -19.07 25.86 -17.79
C THR A 97 -19.74 26.16 -16.45
N GLY A 98 -19.08 26.92 -15.57
CA GLY A 98 -19.53 27.19 -14.20
C GLY A 98 -19.48 25.96 -13.27
N LEU A 99 -18.95 24.82 -13.75
CA LEU A 99 -18.90 23.57 -13.01
C LEU A 99 -17.66 23.51 -12.11
N ASP A 100 -17.83 22.95 -10.92
CA ASP A 100 -16.73 22.62 -10.03
C ASP A 100 -16.19 21.22 -10.37
N THR A 101 -14.88 21.13 -10.62
CA THR A 101 -14.15 19.90 -10.93
C THR A 101 -13.12 19.60 -9.85
N GLU A 102 -12.81 18.33 -9.65
CA GLU A 102 -11.81 17.87 -8.70
C GLU A 102 -10.69 17.13 -9.41
N LYS A 103 -9.45 17.58 -9.18
CA LYS A 103 -8.26 16.84 -9.56
C LYS A 103 -7.69 16.18 -8.31
N VAL A 104 -7.73 14.85 -8.29
CA VAL A 104 -7.15 14.04 -7.22
C VAL A 104 -5.82 13.47 -7.71
N SER A 105 -4.78 13.57 -6.87
CA SER A 105 -3.47 12.97 -7.10
C SER A 105 -3.10 12.13 -5.90
N LYS A 106 -2.73 10.88 -6.13
CA LYS A 106 -2.36 9.91 -5.10
C LYS A 106 -0.88 9.58 -5.25
N ILE A 107 -0.12 9.77 -4.19
CA ILE A 107 1.29 9.37 -4.10
C ILE A 107 1.36 8.28 -3.05
N SER A 108 1.98 7.15 -3.37
CA SER A 108 2.17 6.06 -2.42
C SER A 108 3.66 5.75 -2.31
N LEU A 109 4.18 5.84 -1.09
CA LEU A 109 5.51 5.39 -0.71
C LEU A 109 5.34 3.98 -0.12
N VAL A 110 5.95 3.01 -0.78
CA VAL A 110 5.84 1.60 -0.41
C VAL A 110 7.20 1.10 0.04
N ASP A 111 7.27 0.68 1.30
CA ASP A 111 8.42 0.01 1.89
C ASP A 111 8.13 -1.49 1.94
N LEU A 112 8.92 -2.28 1.23
CA LEU A 112 8.71 -3.72 1.11
C LEU A 112 9.53 -4.47 2.16
N ALA A 113 8.93 -5.50 2.74
CA ALA A 113 9.63 -6.42 3.62
C ALA A 113 10.82 -7.10 2.92
N GLY A 114 11.79 -7.55 3.72
CA GLY A 114 12.94 -8.31 3.23
C GLY A 114 12.54 -9.58 2.49
N SER A 115 13.24 -9.90 1.40
CA SER A 115 12.93 -11.07 0.56
C SER A 115 13.75 -12.31 0.93
N GLU A 116 14.20 -12.43 2.18
CA GLU A 116 15.08 -13.54 2.56
C GLU A 116 14.40 -14.90 2.34
N ARG A 117 15.17 -15.85 1.78
CA ARG A 117 14.68 -17.20 1.51
C ARG A 117 14.42 -17.91 2.84
N ALA A 118 13.22 -18.46 2.98
CA ALA A 118 12.81 -19.20 4.18
C ALA A 118 13.78 -20.36 4.52
N ASP A 119 14.30 -21.05 3.50
CA ASP A 119 15.22 -22.18 3.64
C ASP A 119 16.57 -21.80 4.27
N SER A 120 16.98 -20.54 4.14
CA SER A 120 18.24 -20.04 4.70
C SER A 120 18.13 -19.66 6.18
N SER A 121 16.91 -19.59 6.73
CA SER A 121 16.65 -18.98 8.04
C SER A 121 16.63 -19.96 9.21
N GLY A 122 16.51 -21.28 8.95
CA GLY A 122 16.29 -22.29 10.00
C GLY A 122 15.00 -22.08 10.82
N ALA A 123 14.10 -21.20 10.35
CA ALA A 123 12.90 -20.81 11.08
C ALA A 123 11.88 -21.95 11.20
N LYS A 124 11.31 -22.12 12.41
CA LYS A 124 10.23 -23.08 12.69
C LYS A 124 8.97 -22.35 13.16
N GLY A 125 7.82 -23.01 13.03
CA GLY A 125 6.55 -22.50 13.56
C GLY A 125 6.11 -21.18 12.93
N THR A 126 5.80 -20.18 13.75
CA THR A 126 5.27 -18.87 13.32
C THR A 126 6.21 -18.15 12.35
N ARG A 127 7.53 -18.18 12.60
CA ARG A 127 8.51 -17.51 11.74
C ARG A 127 8.59 -18.09 10.33
N LEU A 128 8.28 -19.37 10.17
CA LEU A 128 8.19 -20.01 8.85
C LEU A 128 6.95 -19.53 8.09
N LYS A 129 5.80 -19.44 8.76
CA LYS A 129 4.56 -18.89 8.18
C LYS A 129 4.73 -17.43 7.75
N GLU A 130 5.41 -16.64 8.57
CA GLU A 130 5.77 -15.26 8.25
C GLU A 130 6.62 -15.18 6.98
N GLY A 131 7.72 -15.94 6.94
CA GLY A 131 8.60 -15.97 5.76
C GLY A 131 7.86 -16.43 4.50
N ALA A 132 6.95 -17.39 4.62
CA ALA A 132 6.11 -17.83 3.51
C ALA A 132 5.17 -16.73 3.02
N ASN A 133 4.53 -15.96 3.91
CA ASN A 133 3.63 -14.86 3.52
C ASN A 133 4.39 -13.67 2.90
N ILE A 134 5.55 -13.33 3.44
CA ILE A 134 6.42 -12.29 2.86
C ILE A 134 6.82 -12.69 1.44
N ASN A 135 7.36 -13.90 1.28
CA ASN A 135 7.75 -14.42 -0.03
C ASN A 135 6.56 -14.54 -0.99
N LYS A 136 5.36 -14.91 -0.50
CA LYS A 136 4.13 -14.92 -1.29
C LYS A 136 3.84 -13.54 -1.86
N SER A 137 3.71 -12.52 -1.01
CA SER A 137 3.38 -11.16 -1.45
C SER A 137 4.41 -10.58 -2.43
N LEU A 138 5.71 -10.76 -2.18
CA LEU A 138 6.80 -10.31 -3.08
C LEU A 138 6.84 -11.08 -4.41
N THR A 139 6.65 -12.40 -4.37
CA THR A 139 6.59 -13.22 -5.59
C THR A 139 5.39 -12.84 -6.44
N THR A 140 4.23 -12.63 -5.82
CA THR A 140 3.02 -12.17 -6.52
C THR A 140 3.25 -10.78 -7.12
N LEU A 141 3.89 -9.86 -6.41
CA LEU A 141 4.24 -8.54 -6.94
C LEU A 141 5.13 -8.66 -8.19
N GLY A 142 6.17 -9.50 -8.15
CA GLY A 142 7.00 -9.79 -9.30
C GLY A 142 6.19 -10.33 -10.50
N LYS A 143 5.30 -11.29 -10.28
CA LYS A 143 4.41 -11.83 -11.33
C LYS A 143 3.50 -10.76 -11.94
N VAL A 144 2.92 -9.89 -11.12
CA VAL A 144 2.06 -8.79 -11.58
C VAL A 144 2.85 -7.81 -12.44
N ILE A 145 4.02 -7.38 -11.99
CA ILE A 145 4.89 -6.46 -12.74
C ILE A 145 5.33 -7.08 -14.06
N SER A 146 5.78 -8.34 -14.06
CA SER A 146 6.16 -9.05 -15.29
C SER A 146 4.99 -9.13 -16.28
N ALA A 147 3.79 -9.48 -15.81
CA ALA A 147 2.60 -9.54 -16.66
C ALA A 147 2.26 -8.17 -17.27
N LEU A 148 2.36 -7.09 -16.49
CA LEU A 148 2.14 -5.73 -16.96
C LEU A 148 3.17 -5.28 -18.00
N ALA A 149 4.45 -5.60 -17.80
CA ALA A 149 5.51 -5.30 -18.74
C ALA A 149 5.33 -6.07 -20.06
N GLU A 150 4.94 -7.35 -19.99
CA GLU A 150 4.63 -8.16 -21.17
C GLU A 150 3.47 -7.58 -21.99
N MET A 151 2.42 -7.07 -21.32
CA MET A 151 1.29 -6.41 -21.98
C MET A 151 1.69 -5.10 -22.67
N GLN A 152 2.57 -4.29 -22.06
CA GLN A 152 3.09 -3.07 -22.71
C GLN A 152 3.93 -3.40 -23.95
N SER A 153 4.65 -4.52 -23.94
CA SER A 153 5.49 -4.95 -25.07
C SER A 153 4.72 -5.68 -26.19
N ASN A 154 3.38 -5.73 -26.15
CA ASN A 154 2.52 -6.50 -27.05
C ASN A 154 2.84 -8.01 -27.16
N LYS A 155 3.69 -8.55 -26.26
CA LYS A 155 4.06 -9.98 -26.22
C LYS A 155 2.96 -10.85 -25.59
N LYS A 156 1.98 -10.21 -24.94
CA LYS A 156 0.87 -10.86 -24.24
C LYS A 156 -0.45 -10.23 -24.65
N ARG A 157 -1.50 -11.04 -24.83
CA ARG A 157 -2.83 -10.51 -25.17
C ARG A 157 -3.39 -9.72 -23.99
N ARG A 158 -4.12 -8.64 -24.28
CA ARG A 158 -4.79 -7.80 -23.25
C ARG A 158 -5.78 -8.58 -22.36
N SER A 159 -6.16 -9.79 -22.75
CA SER A 159 -7.07 -10.70 -22.05
C SER A 159 -6.41 -11.55 -20.96
N ASP A 160 -5.09 -11.52 -20.84
CA ASP A 160 -4.40 -12.42 -19.91
C ASP A 160 -4.59 -11.95 -18.46
N PHE A 161 -4.93 -12.91 -17.60
CA PHE A 161 -5.22 -12.67 -16.20
C PHE A 161 -3.98 -12.16 -15.45
N ILE A 162 -4.13 -11.03 -14.74
CA ILE A 162 -3.11 -10.48 -13.84
C ILE A 162 -3.48 -10.85 -12.39
N PRO A 163 -2.60 -11.53 -11.63
CA PRO A 163 -2.91 -12.09 -10.31
C PRO A 163 -2.87 -11.05 -9.17
N TYR A 164 -3.52 -9.89 -9.34
CA TYR A 164 -3.56 -8.85 -8.31
C TYR A 164 -4.13 -9.36 -6.98
N ARG A 165 -5.11 -10.27 -7.03
CA ARG A 165 -5.82 -10.78 -5.85
C ARG A 165 -5.07 -11.85 -5.06
N ASP A 166 -3.95 -12.34 -5.58
CA ASP A 166 -3.22 -13.45 -4.95
C ASP A 166 -2.50 -13.02 -3.66
N SER A 167 -2.26 -11.71 -3.48
CA SER A 167 -1.80 -11.12 -2.21
C SER A 167 -2.51 -9.81 -1.90
N VAL A 168 -2.66 -9.51 -0.60
CA VAL A 168 -3.23 -8.23 -0.14
C VAL A 168 -2.43 -7.03 -0.65
N LEU A 169 -1.10 -7.15 -0.66
CA LEU A 169 -0.21 -6.11 -1.18
C LEU A 169 -0.52 -5.78 -2.64
N THR A 170 -0.51 -6.78 -3.53
CA THR A 170 -0.78 -6.57 -4.95
C THR A 170 -2.21 -6.16 -5.23
N TRP A 171 -3.15 -6.55 -4.38
CA TRP A 171 -4.55 -6.16 -4.54
C TRP A 171 -4.71 -4.67 -4.22
N LEU A 172 -4.14 -4.21 -3.11
CA LEU A 172 -4.16 -2.80 -2.72
C LEU A 172 -3.34 -1.89 -3.65
N LEU A 173 -2.30 -2.44 -4.28
CA LEU A 173 -1.49 -1.73 -5.27
C LEU A 173 -2.00 -1.87 -6.71
N LYS A 174 -3.16 -2.51 -6.94
CA LYS A 174 -3.72 -2.72 -8.30
C LYS A 174 -3.84 -1.42 -9.09
N GLU A 175 -4.46 -0.40 -8.49
CA GLU A 175 -4.64 0.91 -9.13
C GLU A 175 -3.34 1.68 -9.29
N ASN A 176 -2.37 1.44 -8.40
CA ASN A 176 -1.03 1.95 -8.54
C ASN A 176 -0.40 1.26 -9.78
N LEU A 177 -0.05 -0.01 -9.70
CA LEU A 177 0.70 -0.75 -10.73
C LEU A 177 0.10 -0.68 -12.15
N GLY A 178 -1.23 -0.58 -12.30
CA GLY A 178 -1.89 -0.46 -13.60
C GLY A 178 -1.77 0.92 -14.28
N GLN A 179 -1.36 1.97 -13.56
CA GLN A 179 -1.19 3.33 -14.09
C GLN A 179 0.29 3.63 -14.41
N SER A 180 0.53 4.54 -15.36
CA SER A 180 1.82 4.70 -16.07
C SER A 180 2.95 5.40 -15.31
N GLN A 181 2.84 5.64 -14.00
CA GLN A 181 3.84 6.41 -13.24
C GLN A 181 4.24 5.72 -11.93
N HIS A 182 5.11 4.71 -12.03
CA HIS A 182 5.71 4.02 -10.88
C HIS A 182 7.23 3.94 -11.06
N ALA A 183 7.95 4.25 -9.98
CA ALA A 183 9.40 4.05 -9.90
C ALA A 183 9.69 3.12 -8.73
N LEU A 184 10.40 2.02 -8.99
CA LEU A 184 10.98 1.18 -7.95
C LEU A 184 12.38 1.73 -7.67
N ILE A 185 12.64 2.08 -6.41
CA ILE A 185 13.98 2.46 -5.95
C ILE A 185 14.51 1.26 -5.17
N ALA A 186 15.62 0.69 -5.62
CA ALA A 186 16.28 -0.47 -5.02
C ALA A 186 17.61 -0.05 -4.38
#